data_AF-A0A959LTA8-F1
#
_entry.id   AF-A0A959LTA8-F1
#
_cell.length_a   1.000
_cell.length_b   1.000
_cell.length_c   1.000
_cell.angle_alpha   90.00
_cell.angle_beta   90.00
_cell.angle_gamma   90.00
#
_symmetry.space_group_name_H-M   'P 1'
#
loop_
_entity.id
_entity.type
_entity.pdbx_description
1 polymer ?
#
loop_
_entity_poly.entity_id
_entity_poly.type
_entity_poly.pdbx_seq_one_letter_code
_entity_poly.pdbx_strand_id
1 'polypeptide(L)'
;MLKRVLFTVCFCLSLLQGYAQELRDPNYYYALSAVSQDAKDCYAKLFDINSSARAFSILDSMFTVNKATQPFYIYLACTMLPEATGELRAQLNIVCRHLIEQDPTALTNVLFSKNSLVKSRYRQYWAHRVGVEIRVTCESDPLDCFKRSRNRALSNCNEASKDRLELLYNMIRQEMNLYRQR
;
A
#
# COMPACT_ATOMS: atom_id res chain seq x y z
N MET A 1 -1.63 46.09 -29.56
CA MET A 1 -2.36 44.87 -29.14
C MET A 1 -1.36 43.74 -28.81
N LEU A 2 -0.54 43.88 -27.76
CA LEU A 2 0.53 42.90 -27.46
C LEU A 2 0.68 42.60 -25.95
N LYS A 3 -0.40 42.74 -25.18
CA LYS A 3 -0.37 42.59 -23.71
C LYS A 3 -1.36 41.55 -23.14
N ARG A 4 -2.08 40.79 -23.99
CA ARG A 4 -3.10 39.82 -23.56
C ARG A 4 -2.72 38.34 -23.73
N VAL A 5 -1.55 38.04 -24.30
CA VAL A 5 -1.14 36.64 -24.56
C VAL A 5 -0.28 36.06 -23.42
N LEU A 6 0.23 36.89 -22.50
CA LEU A 6 1.16 36.43 -21.46
C LEU A 6 0.51 35.81 -20.21
N PHE A 7 -0.82 35.84 -20.07
CA PHE A 7 -1.49 35.34 -18.86
C PHE A 7 -1.97 33.89 -18.96
N THR A 8 -1.89 33.26 -20.14
CA THR A 8 -2.41 31.91 -20.37
C THR A 8 -1.35 30.82 -20.26
N VAL A 9 -0.06 31.16 -20.23
CA VAL A 9 1.05 30.18 -20.20
C VAL A 9 1.41 29.74 -18.76
N CYS A 10 1.03 30.50 -17.73
CA CYS A 10 1.34 30.13 -16.34
C CYS A 10 0.35 29.15 -15.69
N PHE A 11 -0.76 28.78 -16.34
CA PHE A 11 -1.78 27.90 -15.75
C PHE A 11 -1.63 26.40 -16.13
N CYS A 12 -0.60 26.04 -16.91
CA CYS A 12 -0.37 24.65 -17.33
C CYS A 12 0.69 23.89 -16.49
N LEU A 13 1.31 24.52 -15.49
CA LEU A 13 2.40 23.92 -14.69
C LEU A 13 1.96 23.39 -13.31
N SER A 14 0.69 23.53 -12.92
CA SER A 14 0.18 23.07 -11.62
C SER A 14 -0.45 21.67 -11.66
N LEU A 15 -0.43 20.97 -12.80
CA LEU A 15 -0.68 19.53 -12.85
C LEU A 15 0.60 18.75 -12.55
N LEU A 16 1.29 19.10 -11.46
CA LEU A 16 2.09 18.11 -10.74
C LEU A 16 1.09 17.15 -10.10
N GLN A 17 0.55 16.26 -10.94
CA GLN A 17 -0.11 15.06 -10.48
C GLN A 17 0.87 14.43 -9.48
N GLY A 18 0.46 14.36 -8.21
CA GLY A 18 1.21 13.71 -7.14
C GLY A 18 1.26 12.23 -7.46
N TYR A 19 2.14 11.86 -8.39
CA TYR A 19 2.39 10.47 -8.72
C TYR A 19 2.89 9.78 -7.46
N ALA A 20 2.29 8.62 -7.16
CA ALA A 20 2.76 7.78 -6.08
C ALA A 20 4.26 7.51 -6.30
N GLN A 21 5.10 7.90 -5.34
CA GLN A 21 6.54 7.76 -5.46
C GLN A 21 6.98 6.34 -5.11
N GLU A 22 8.09 5.90 -5.69
CA GLU A 22 8.75 4.68 -5.26
C GLU A 22 9.41 4.85 -3.88
N LEU A 23 9.68 3.73 -3.21
CA LEU A 23 10.42 3.71 -1.95
C LEU A 23 11.87 4.20 -2.17
N ARG A 24 12.28 5.21 -1.39
CA ARG A 24 13.64 5.77 -1.39
C ARG A 24 14.53 5.13 -0.31
N ASP A 25 15.78 5.57 -0.24
CA ASP A 25 16.72 5.18 0.82
C ASP A 25 16.22 5.63 2.21
N PRO A 26 16.46 4.87 3.29
CA PRO A 26 16.01 5.23 4.64
C PRO A 26 16.50 6.60 5.11
N ASN A 27 17.72 7.01 4.74
CA ASN A 27 18.27 8.31 5.16
C ASN A 27 17.42 9.48 4.65
N TYR A 28 16.81 9.34 3.47
CA TYR A 28 15.86 10.32 2.96
C TYR A 28 14.69 10.52 3.93
N TYR A 29 14.08 9.44 4.41
CA TYR A 29 12.94 9.49 5.32
C TYR A 29 13.32 9.99 6.72
N TYR A 30 14.51 9.64 7.21
CA TYR A 30 15.01 10.12 8.49
C TYR A 30 15.16 11.65 8.54
N ALA A 31 15.56 12.25 7.42
CA ALA A 31 15.71 13.69 7.28
C ALA A 31 14.37 14.45 7.21
N LEU A 32 13.25 13.77 6.94
CA LEU A 32 11.94 14.42 6.86
C LEU A 32 11.33 14.60 8.26
N SER A 33 10.96 15.83 8.58
CA SER A 33 10.21 16.16 9.80
C SER A 33 8.77 15.60 9.78
N ALA A 34 8.22 15.35 8.60
CA ALA A 34 6.89 14.76 8.40
C ALA A 34 6.84 13.24 8.64
N VAL A 35 7.99 12.58 8.82
CA VAL A 35 8.04 11.17 9.21
C VAL A 35 8.02 11.09 10.73
N SER A 36 7.02 10.39 11.27
CA SER A 36 6.83 10.28 12.73
C SER A 36 8.03 9.61 13.40
N GLN A 37 8.25 9.92 14.68
CA GLN A 37 9.29 9.24 15.46
C GLN A 37 9.00 7.74 15.58
N ASP A 38 7.73 7.34 15.69
CA ASP A 38 7.32 5.94 15.69
C ASP A 38 7.77 5.19 14.44
N ALA A 39 7.64 5.79 13.26
CA ALA A 39 8.11 5.16 12.03
C ALA A 39 9.63 4.99 12.00
N LYS A 40 10.38 5.99 12.49
CA LYS A 40 11.85 5.92 12.60
C LYS A 40 12.26 4.84 13.60
N ASP A 41 11.62 4.78 14.75
CA ASP A 41 11.89 3.78 15.79
C ASP A 41 11.51 2.37 15.33
N CYS A 42 10.42 2.22 14.57
CA CYS A 42 10.01 0.95 13.98
C CYS A 42 11.06 0.46 12.99
N TYR A 43 11.53 1.33 12.08
CA TYR A 43 12.60 1.01 11.14
C TYR A 43 13.89 0.56 11.87
N ALA A 44 14.25 1.27 12.95
CA ALA A 44 15.39 0.96 13.79
C ALA A 44 15.16 -0.22 14.75
N LYS A 45 13.99 -0.86 14.73
CA LYS A 45 13.59 -1.98 15.61
C LYS A 45 13.73 -1.66 17.10
N LEU A 46 13.38 -0.44 17.48
CA LEU A 46 13.52 0.07 18.85
C LEU A 46 12.29 -0.22 19.73
N PHE A 47 11.25 -0.86 19.21
CA PHE A 47 10.11 -1.31 20.01
C PHE A 47 9.48 -2.59 19.46
N ASP A 48 8.72 -3.28 20.32
CA ASP A 48 7.92 -4.44 19.94
C ASP A 48 6.65 -4.01 19.21
N ILE A 49 6.55 -4.40 17.95
CA ILE A 49 5.40 -4.08 17.11
C ILE A 49 4.09 -4.63 17.67
N ASN A 50 4.12 -5.73 18.45
CA ASN A 50 2.92 -6.38 18.96
C ASN A 50 2.32 -5.72 20.20
N SER A 51 3.04 -4.81 20.86
CA SER A 51 2.67 -4.32 22.19
C SER A 51 2.22 -2.86 22.24
N SER A 52 1.87 -2.21 21.11
CA SER A 52 1.82 -0.75 21.11
C SER A 52 0.78 -0.09 20.20
N ALA A 53 0.22 1.03 20.71
CA ALA A 53 -0.48 2.07 19.95
C ALA A 53 0.39 2.65 18.81
N ARG A 54 1.72 2.49 18.90
CA ARG A 54 2.71 2.97 17.92
C ARG A 54 2.64 2.19 16.61
N ALA A 55 2.36 0.89 16.65
CA ALA A 55 2.16 0.12 15.43
C ALA A 55 0.91 0.61 14.68
N PHE A 56 -0.19 0.88 15.40
CA PHE A 56 -1.41 1.42 14.82
C PHE A 56 -1.21 2.83 14.23
N SER A 57 -0.44 3.71 14.90
CA SER A 57 -0.12 5.04 14.35
C SER A 57 0.62 4.96 13.00
N ILE A 58 1.47 3.95 12.82
CA ILE A 58 2.15 3.67 11.54
C ILE A 58 1.15 3.16 10.49
N LEU A 59 0.24 2.26 10.86
CA LEU A 59 -0.78 1.75 9.94
C LEU A 59 -1.72 2.86 9.45
N ASP A 60 -2.15 3.76 10.33
CA ASP A 60 -2.97 4.91 9.97
C ASP A 60 -2.21 5.84 9.01
N SER A 61 -0.91 6.02 9.23
CA SER A 61 -0.05 6.86 8.40
C SER A 61 0.17 6.33 6.98
N MET A 62 -0.17 5.07 6.69
CA MET A 62 -0.16 4.51 5.31
C MET A 62 -1.15 5.21 4.38
N PHE A 63 -2.18 5.84 4.95
CA PHE A 63 -3.22 6.57 4.23
C PHE A 63 -2.96 8.08 4.17
N THR A 64 -1.74 8.51 4.51
CA THR A 64 -1.35 9.91 4.39
C THR A 64 -1.46 10.41 2.94
N VAL A 65 -1.93 11.65 2.78
CA VAL A 65 -1.92 12.35 1.50
C VAL A 65 -0.51 12.74 1.05
N ASN A 66 0.48 12.70 1.95
CA ASN A 66 1.85 13.04 1.62
C ASN A 66 2.53 11.90 0.85
N LYS A 67 2.49 12.00 -0.48
CA LYS A 67 3.09 11.01 -1.40
C LYS A 67 4.61 10.86 -1.28
N ALA A 68 5.29 11.78 -0.60
CA ALA A 68 6.72 11.65 -0.31
C ALA A 68 6.99 10.70 0.87
N THR A 69 6.11 10.62 1.87
CA THR A 69 6.31 9.77 3.07
C THR A 69 5.49 8.48 3.03
N GLN A 70 4.36 8.46 2.31
CA GLN A 70 3.49 7.29 2.18
C GLN A 70 4.24 5.98 1.83
N PRO A 71 5.20 5.95 0.88
CA PRO A 71 5.90 4.71 0.55
C PRO A 71 6.64 4.09 1.74
N PHE A 72 7.14 4.92 2.65
CA PHE A 72 7.85 4.46 3.84
C PHE A 72 6.89 3.78 4.83
N TYR A 73 5.72 4.36 5.10
CA TYR A 73 4.72 3.74 5.97
C TYR A 73 4.21 2.41 5.40
N ILE A 74 3.99 2.33 4.08
CA ILE A 74 3.63 1.06 3.41
C ILE A 74 4.76 0.04 3.60
N TYR A 75 6.01 0.44 3.42
CA TYR A 75 7.16 -0.43 3.65
C TYR A 75 7.22 -0.94 5.09
N LEU A 76 7.03 -0.07 6.09
CA LEU A 76 7.03 -0.48 7.49
C LEU A 76 5.91 -1.49 7.78
N ALA A 77 4.70 -1.28 7.25
CA ALA A 77 3.64 -2.27 7.37
C ALA A 77 4.02 -3.62 6.75
N CYS A 78 4.72 -3.64 5.60
CA CYS A 78 5.26 -4.88 5.02
C CYS A 78 6.19 -5.62 5.98
N THR A 79 7.00 -4.87 6.75
CA THR A 79 7.93 -5.47 7.73
C THR A 79 7.21 -6.06 8.94
N MET A 80 6.04 -5.52 9.31
CA MET A 80 5.21 -6.02 10.41
C MET A 80 4.46 -7.30 10.04
N LEU A 81 4.08 -7.49 8.77
CA LEU A 81 3.26 -8.63 8.31
C LEU A 81 3.69 -10.02 8.81
N PRO A 82 4.98 -10.43 8.76
CA PRO A 82 5.40 -11.75 9.23
C PRO A 82 5.42 -11.91 10.75
N GLU A 83 5.54 -10.82 11.50
CA GLU A 83 5.78 -10.82 12.96
C GLU A 83 4.52 -10.45 13.76
N ALA A 84 3.50 -9.92 13.09
CA ALA A 84 2.26 -9.51 13.72
C ALA A 84 1.45 -10.69 14.26
N THR A 85 0.99 -10.54 15.49
CA THR A 85 0.14 -11.48 16.23
C THR A 85 -1.10 -10.77 16.78
N GLY A 86 -1.97 -11.52 17.47
CA GLY A 86 -3.17 -10.97 18.14
C GLY A 86 -3.97 -9.95 17.33
N GLU A 87 -4.22 -8.80 17.96
CA GLU A 87 -4.97 -7.68 17.42
C GLU A 87 -4.30 -7.01 16.22
N LEU A 88 -2.97 -6.79 16.28
CA LEU A 88 -2.23 -6.18 15.17
C LEU A 88 -2.39 -6.98 13.88
N ARG A 89 -2.35 -8.31 13.97
CA ARG A 89 -2.57 -9.20 12.82
C ARG A 89 -3.96 -9.04 12.22
N ALA A 90 -5.00 -8.95 13.06
CA ALA A 90 -6.36 -8.72 12.58
C ALA A 90 -6.47 -7.36 11.87
N GLN A 91 -5.89 -6.32 12.47
CA GLN A 91 -5.88 -5.00 11.85
C GLN A 91 -5.10 -4.97 10.54
N LEU A 92 -3.98 -5.68 10.45
CA LEU A 92 -3.22 -5.79 9.20
C LEU A 92 -4.01 -6.52 8.10
N ASN A 93 -4.86 -7.51 8.42
CA ASN A 93 -5.74 -8.12 7.41
C ASN A 93 -6.66 -7.06 6.78
N ILE A 94 -7.33 -6.27 7.64
CA ILE A 94 -8.26 -5.21 7.24
C ILE A 94 -7.53 -4.12 6.45
N VAL A 95 -6.46 -3.56 7.02
CA VAL A 95 -5.67 -2.47 6.43
C VAL A 95 -5.05 -2.89 5.10
N CYS A 96 -4.60 -4.14 4.98
CA CYS A 96 -4.05 -4.63 3.71
C CYS A 96 -5.09 -4.61 2.60
N ARG A 97 -6.29 -5.12 2.88
CA ARG A 97 -7.39 -5.08 1.91
C ARG A 97 -7.84 -3.65 1.62
N HIS A 98 -7.94 -2.81 2.65
CA HIS A 98 -8.36 -1.44 2.48
C HIS A 98 -7.38 -0.66 1.58
N LEU A 99 -6.07 -0.78 1.82
CA LEU A 99 -5.07 -0.08 1.02
C LEU A 99 -5.04 -0.55 -0.44
N ILE A 100 -5.07 -1.86 -0.71
CA ILE A 100 -5.06 -2.36 -2.10
C ILE A 100 -6.33 -1.91 -2.86
N GLU A 101 -7.46 -1.74 -2.19
CA GLU A 101 -8.69 -1.26 -2.81
C GLU A 101 -8.70 0.27 -3.00
N GLN A 102 -8.11 1.05 -2.09
CA GLN A 102 -8.17 2.52 -2.12
C GLN A 102 -6.99 3.18 -2.85
N ASP A 103 -5.76 2.72 -2.62
CA ASP A 103 -4.53 3.26 -3.23
C ASP A 103 -3.63 2.14 -3.77
N PRO A 104 -4.12 1.33 -4.73
CA PRO A 104 -3.37 0.22 -5.31
C PRO A 104 -2.09 0.69 -6.02
N THR A 105 -2.08 1.92 -6.54
CA THR A 105 -0.90 2.48 -7.21
C THR A 105 0.25 2.68 -6.22
N ALA A 106 0.00 3.29 -5.06
CA ALA A 106 1.04 3.45 -4.04
C ALA A 106 1.55 2.09 -3.54
N LEU A 107 0.65 1.15 -3.29
CA LEU A 107 1.01 -0.20 -2.84
C LEU A 107 1.90 -0.92 -3.87
N THR A 108 1.48 -0.95 -5.13
CA THR A 108 2.23 -1.65 -6.20
C THR A 108 3.57 -0.99 -6.51
N ASN A 109 3.68 0.34 -6.40
CA ASN A 109 4.96 1.03 -6.52
C ASN A 109 5.94 0.65 -5.41
N VAL A 110 5.47 0.38 -4.19
CA VAL A 110 6.33 -0.14 -3.12
C VAL A 110 6.65 -1.62 -3.35
N LEU A 111 5.64 -2.48 -3.50
CA LEU A 111 5.82 -3.94 -3.55
C LEU A 111 6.61 -4.45 -4.76
N PHE A 112 6.63 -3.68 -5.85
CA PHE A 112 7.36 -4.00 -7.06
C PHE A 112 8.51 -3.03 -7.34
N SER A 113 8.90 -2.23 -6.35
CA SER A 113 10.10 -1.39 -6.45
C SER A 113 11.34 -2.27 -6.64
N LYS A 114 12.32 -1.76 -7.38
CA LYS A 114 13.66 -2.36 -7.49
C LYS A 114 14.54 -2.10 -6.26
N ASN A 115 14.01 -1.39 -5.26
CA ASN A 115 14.71 -1.11 -4.02
C ASN A 115 15.00 -2.41 -3.24
N SER A 116 16.26 -2.63 -2.90
CA SER A 116 16.74 -3.84 -2.20
C SER A 116 16.10 -4.09 -0.82
N LEU A 117 15.53 -3.05 -0.19
CA LEU A 117 14.78 -3.17 1.06
C LEU A 117 13.48 -3.96 0.87
N VAL A 118 12.88 -3.88 -0.31
CA VAL A 118 11.61 -4.55 -0.62
C VAL A 118 11.89 -6.00 -0.95
N LYS A 119 11.64 -6.87 0.04
CA LYS A 119 11.82 -8.31 -0.11
C LYS A 119 10.70 -8.88 -0.99
N SER A 120 11.07 -9.77 -1.90
CA SER A 120 10.13 -10.45 -2.80
C SER A 120 8.94 -11.08 -2.06
N ARG A 121 9.19 -11.63 -0.85
CA ARG A 121 8.22 -12.25 0.07
C ARG A 121 7.10 -11.34 0.56
N TYR A 122 7.29 -10.02 0.53
CA TYR A 122 6.26 -9.08 0.99
C TYR A 122 4.99 -9.21 0.16
N ARG A 123 5.10 -9.47 -1.14
CA ARG A 123 3.94 -9.70 -2.02
C ARG A 123 3.10 -10.89 -1.57
N GLN A 124 3.72 -11.99 -1.16
CA GLN A 124 3.03 -13.17 -0.62
C GLN A 124 2.34 -12.85 0.70
N TYR A 125 2.99 -12.14 1.60
CA TYR A 125 2.35 -11.75 2.87
C TYR A 125 1.14 -10.84 2.62
N TRP A 126 1.26 -9.86 1.74
CA TRP A 126 0.12 -9.02 1.35
C TRP A 126 -1.01 -9.84 0.74
N ALA A 127 -0.70 -10.70 -0.23
CA ALA A 127 -1.69 -11.55 -0.87
C ALA A 127 -2.43 -12.43 0.14
N HIS A 128 -1.70 -13.04 1.07
CA HIS A 128 -2.26 -13.86 2.13
C HIS A 128 -3.21 -13.06 3.03
N ARG A 129 -2.79 -11.89 3.52
CA ARG A 129 -3.59 -11.03 4.41
C ARG A 129 -4.88 -10.56 3.76
N VAL A 130 -4.80 -10.11 2.50
CA VAL A 130 -5.99 -9.73 1.72
C VAL A 130 -6.90 -10.94 1.49
N GLY A 131 -6.34 -12.11 1.16
CA GLY A 131 -7.12 -13.33 0.98
C GLY A 131 -7.85 -13.78 2.25
N VAL A 132 -7.20 -13.67 3.41
CA VAL A 132 -7.83 -13.92 4.72
C VAL A 132 -8.98 -12.95 4.95
N GLU A 133 -8.76 -11.66 4.76
CA GLU A 133 -9.79 -10.63 4.98
C GLU A 133 -11.00 -10.82 4.06
N ILE A 134 -10.78 -11.13 2.78
CA ILE A 134 -11.86 -11.43 1.85
C ILE A 134 -12.63 -12.65 2.35
N ARG A 135 -11.97 -13.74 2.78
CA ARG A 135 -12.67 -14.93 3.29
C ARG A 135 -13.50 -14.67 4.55
N VAL A 136 -12.98 -13.86 5.47
CA VAL A 136 -13.65 -13.57 6.75
C VAL A 136 -14.88 -12.71 6.56
N THR A 137 -14.84 -11.73 5.65
CA THR A 137 -15.93 -10.75 5.45
C THR A 137 -16.84 -11.08 4.28
N CYS A 138 -16.57 -12.16 3.53
CA CYS A 138 -17.42 -12.56 2.42
C CYS A 138 -18.66 -13.29 2.91
N GLU A 139 -19.81 -12.64 2.80
CA GLU A 139 -21.13 -13.22 3.10
C GLU A 139 -21.72 -14.00 1.92
N SER A 140 -21.06 -13.97 0.75
CA SER A 140 -21.52 -14.57 -0.50
C SER A 140 -20.51 -15.61 -1.03
N ASP A 141 -20.62 -15.98 -2.30
CA ASP A 141 -19.61 -16.79 -2.96
C ASP A 141 -18.22 -16.12 -2.90
N PRO A 142 -17.16 -16.84 -2.46
CA PRO A 142 -15.81 -16.29 -2.34
C PRO A 142 -15.22 -15.75 -3.64
N LEU A 143 -15.55 -16.34 -4.79
CA LEU A 143 -15.07 -15.87 -6.09
C LEU A 143 -15.70 -14.52 -6.45
N ASP A 144 -16.96 -14.30 -6.10
CA ASP A 144 -17.62 -13.02 -6.31
C ASP A 144 -17.06 -11.91 -5.40
N CYS A 145 -16.80 -12.21 -4.13
CA CYS A 145 -16.13 -11.28 -3.23
C CYS A 145 -14.72 -10.90 -3.73
N PHE A 146 -13.95 -11.89 -4.19
CA PHE A 146 -12.65 -11.68 -4.82
C PHE A 146 -12.77 -10.77 -6.06
N LYS A 147 -13.71 -11.05 -6.97
CA LYS A 147 -13.95 -10.24 -8.17
C LYS A 147 -14.32 -8.80 -7.81
N ARG A 148 -15.18 -8.58 -6.81
CA ARG A 148 -15.57 -7.24 -6.35
C ARG A 148 -14.36 -6.46 -5.82
N SER A 149 -13.55 -7.09 -4.97
CA SER A 149 -12.32 -6.48 -4.45
C SER A 149 -11.35 -6.10 -5.59
N ARG A 150 -11.09 -7.05 -6.51
CA ARG A 150 -10.27 -6.82 -7.71
C ARG A 150 -10.76 -5.68 -8.56
N ASN A 151 -12.05 -5.65 -8.89
CA ASN A 151 -12.62 -4.61 -9.75
C ASN A 151 -12.54 -3.22 -9.10
N ARG A 152 -12.75 -3.13 -7.78
CA ARG A 152 -12.57 -1.88 -7.03
C ARG A 152 -11.12 -1.41 -7.03
N ALA A 153 -10.16 -2.31 -6.82
CA ALA A 153 -8.75 -1.94 -6.92
C ALA A 153 -8.39 -1.49 -8.35
N LEU A 154 -8.87 -2.20 -9.39
CA LEU A 154 -8.61 -1.81 -10.78
C LEU A 154 -9.17 -0.44 -11.15
N SER A 155 -10.34 -0.06 -10.62
CA SER A 155 -10.92 1.26 -10.87
C SER A 155 -10.12 2.40 -10.21
N ASN A 156 -9.37 2.10 -9.15
CA ASN A 156 -8.55 3.06 -8.42
C ASN A 156 -7.05 3.00 -8.81
N CYS A 157 -6.70 2.15 -9.76
CA CYS A 157 -5.32 1.94 -10.19
C CYS A 157 -5.02 2.71 -11.48
N ASN A 158 -3.85 3.37 -11.54
CA ASN A 158 -3.40 3.98 -12.79
C ASN A 158 -2.97 2.91 -13.81
N GLU A 159 -3.02 3.25 -15.11
CA GLU A 159 -2.70 2.30 -16.19
C GLU A 159 -1.30 1.68 -16.03
N ALA A 160 -0.31 2.46 -15.64
CA ALA A 160 1.08 2.01 -15.51
C ALA A 160 1.32 0.98 -14.38
N SER A 161 0.35 0.79 -13.50
CA SER A 161 0.44 -0.13 -12.35
C SER A 161 -0.53 -1.31 -12.43
N LYS A 162 -1.43 -1.35 -13.43
CA LYS A 162 -2.43 -2.41 -13.56
C LYS A 162 -1.81 -3.80 -13.68
N ASP A 163 -0.78 -3.97 -14.49
CA ASP A 163 -0.12 -5.29 -14.64
C ASP A 163 0.44 -5.79 -13.31
N ARG A 164 1.05 -4.89 -12.51
CA ARG A 164 1.57 -5.22 -11.17
C ARG A 164 0.45 -5.54 -10.19
N LEU A 165 -0.67 -4.82 -10.27
CA LEU A 165 -1.86 -5.09 -9.48
C LEU A 165 -2.47 -6.46 -9.82
N GLU A 166 -2.55 -6.80 -11.11
CA GLU A 166 -3.05 -8.10 -11.56
C GLU A 166 -2.17 -9.25 -11.08
N LEU A 167 -0.85 -9.09 -11.12
CA LEU A 167 0.07 -10.06 -10.53
C LEU A 167 -0.23 -10.29 -9.04
N LEU A 168 -0.48 -9.21 -8.28
CA LEU A 168 -0.82 -9.32 -6.87
C LEU A 168 -2.19 -10.00 -6.66
N TYR A 169 -3.20 -9.69 -7.47
CA TYR A 169 -4.51 -10.35 -7.40
C TYR A 169 -4.46 -11.82 -7.82
N ASN A 170 -3.58 -12.21 -8.74
CA ASN A 170 -3.35 -13.62 -9.05
C ASN A 170 -2.76 -14.37 -7.85
N MET A 171 -1.85 -13.73 -7.09
CA MET A 171 -1.34 -14.31 -5.83
C MET A 171 -2.47 -14.43 -4.79
N ILE A 172 -3.32 -13.41 -4.63
CA ILE A 172 -4.48 -13.47 -3.73
C ILE A 172 -5.41 -14.62 -4.12
N ARG A 173 -5.69 -14.76 -5.43
CA ARG A 173 -6.53 -15.85 -5.96
C ARG A 173 -5.96 -17.22 -5.62
N GLN A 174 -4.64 -17.38 -5.71
CA GLN A 174 -3.93 -18.60 -5.37
C GLN A 174 -4.03 -18.90 -3.87
N GLU A 175 -3.75 -17.93 -3.00
CA GLU A 175 -3.92 -18.06 -1.54
C GLU A 175 -5.35 -18.46 -1.18
N MET A 176 -6.32 -17.93 -1.93
CA MET A 176 -7.73 -18.23 -1.74
C MET A 176 -8.17 -19.59 -2.33
N ASN A 177 -7.33 -20.31 -3.09
CA ASN A 177 -7.64 -21.57 -3.78
C ASN A 177 -8.80 -21.49 -4.80
N LEU A 178 -9.01 -20.35 -5.45
CA LEU A 178 -10.17 -20.11 -6.35
C LEU A 178 -9.97 -20.60 -7.80
N TYR A 179 -9.07 -21.56 -8.04
CA TYR A 179 -8.85 -22.15 -9.36
C TYR A 179 -9.71 -23.39 -9.63
N ARG A 180 -10.27 -24.00 -8.57
CA ARG A 180 -10.97 -25.29 -8.65
C ARG A 180 -12.50 -25.19 -8.82
N GLN A 181 -13.07 -23.98 -8.86
CA GLN A 181 -14.52 -23.74 -8.87
C GLN A 181 -15.07 -23.47 -10.29
N ARG A 182 -14.65 -24.26 -11.29
CA ARG A 182 -15.25 -24.19 -12.64
C ARG A 182 -16.33 -25.24 -12.80
#